data_AF-A0A960XVH7-F1
#
_entry.id   AF-A0A960XVH7-F1
#
_cell.length_a   1.000
_cell.length_b   1.000
_cell.length_c   1.000
_cell.angle_alpha   90.00
_cell.angle_beta   90.00
_cell.angle_gamma   90.00
#
_symmetry.space_group_name_H-M   'P 1'
#
loop_
_entity.id
_entity.type
_entity.pdbx_description
1 polymer ?
#
loop_
_entity_poly.entity_id
_entity_poly.type
_entity_poly.pdbx_seq_one_letter_code
_entity_poly.pdbx_strand_id
1 'polypeptide(L)'
;MNWLLKALCASMLIAGVASAADFTEEDTRTWEEIQADYLFELIGLNVDNLDFASTSSTAAGELVCLLQEGYRIDSGNLLKLIELLDSAIARKNAAHVLMQAIDYRCELTPQHMVMLIKKLDHASATGQAKDIILHALDAGVPFGPVERYVLAQMSTMATARNNVEKIRKALHQRAAAR
;
A
#
# COMPACT_ATOMS: atom_id res chain seq x y z
N MET A 1 3.07 9.52 24.10
CA MET A 1 3.77 8.42 23.41
C MET A 1 3.48 7.14 24.18
N ASN A 2 2.68 6.25 23.59
CA ASN A 2 1.92 5.21 24.30
C ASN A 2 2.82 4.05 24.76
N TRP A 3 3.08 3.96 26.06
CA TRP A 3 3.75 2.83 26.72
C TRP A 3 3.08 1.48 26.43
N LEU A 4 1.76 1.49 26.18
CA LEU A 4 0.97 0.34 25.75
C LEU A 4 1.40 -0.24 24.42
N LEU A 5 1.84 0.60 23.47
CA LEU A 5 2.27 0.14 22.16
C LEU A 5 3.66 -0.52 22.23
N LYS A 6 4.57 0.06 23.03
CA LYS A 6 5.86 -0.59 23.37
C LYS A 6 5.66 -1.92 24.08
N ALA A 7 4.68 -2.02 24.97
CA ALA A 7 4.35 -3.27 25.66
C ALA A 7 3.74 -4.32 24.72
N LEU A 8 2.89 -3.91 23.77
CA LEU A 8 2.32 -4.80 22.75
C LEU A 8 3.39 -5.32 21.78
N CYS A 9 4.25 -4.44 21.25
CA CYS A 9 5.40 -4.85 20.44
C CYS A 9 6.35 -5.77 21.22
N ALA A 10 6.63 -5.47 22.49
CA ALA A 10 7.45 -6.33 23.35
C ALA A 10 6.79 -7.69 23.62
N SER A 11 5.46 -7.75 23.78
CA SER A 11 4.73 -9.01 23.99
C SER A 11 4.62 -9.87 22.72
N MET A 12 4.51 -9.25 21.53
CA MET A 12 4.56 -9.95 20.25
C MET A 12 5.97 -10.43 19.92
N LEU A 13 7.00 -9.67 20.30
CA LEU A 13 8.39 -10.11 20.30
C LEU A 13 8.55 -11.37 21.16
N ILE A 14 8.02 -11.41 22.38
CA ILE A 14 8.15 -12.59 23.26
C ILE A 14 7.35 -13.80 22.71
N ALA A 15 6.20 -13.58 22.08
CA ALA A 15 5.39 -14.66 21.51
C ALA A 15 5.97 -15.23 20.20
N GLY A 16 6.62 -14.41 19.35
CA GLY A 16 7.35 -14.86 18.16
C GLY A 16 8.73 -15.46 18.47
N VAL A 17 9.37 -15.00 19.56
CA VAL A 17 10.65 -15.51 20.07
C VAL A 17 10.50 -16.88 20.75
N ALA A 18 9.28 -17.41 20.93
CA ALA A 18 9.11 -18.82 21.33
C ALA A 18 9.56 -19.83 20.25
N SER A 19 9.86 -19.37 19.02
CA SER A 19 10.56 -20.15 17.99
C SER A 19 12.07 -19.85 17.91
N ALA A 20 12.65 -19.13 18.88
CA ALA A 20 14.08 -18.86 18.97
C ALA A 20 14.88 -20.06 19.54
N ALA A 21 14.63 -21.26 19.01
CA ALA A 21 15.41 -22.45 19.34
C ALA A 21 16.73 -22.56 18.57
N ASP A 22 17.05 -21.61 17.66
CA ASP A 22 18.29 -21.61 16.87
C ASP A 22 19.01 -20.24 16.90
N PHE A 23 19.13 -19.60 18.07
CA PHE A 23 20.13 -18.54 18.24
C PHE A 23 21.50 -19.20 18.48
N THR A 24 22.22 -19.49 17.40
CA THR A 24 23.65 -19.81 17.47
C THR A 24 24.42 -18.54 17.83
N GLU A 25 25.51 -18.70 18.58
CA GLU A 25 26.31 -17.68 19.28
C GLU A 25 27.09 -16.72 18.34
N GLU A 26 26.59 -16.46 17.13
CA GLU A 26 27.30 -15.75 16.06
C GLU A 26 26.43 -14.72 15.33
N ASP A 27 25.37 -14.20 15.98
CA ASP A 27 24.59 -13.10 15.42
C ASP A 27 25.27 -11.76 15.73
N THR A 28 26.14 -11.30 14.82
CA THR A 28 26.85 -10.01 14.91
C THR A 28 25.98 -8.82 14.50
N ARG A 29 24.71 -9.07 14.15
CA ARG A 29 23.76 -8.04 13.74
C ARG A 29 23.39 -7.13 14.91
N THR A 30 23.23 -5.86 14.61
CA THR A 30 22.72 -4.87 15.54
C THR A 30 21.24 -5.10 15.82
N TRP A 31 20.76 -4.65 16.98
CA TRP A 31 19.34 -4.67 17.32
C TRP A 31 18.47 -3.93 16.29
N GLU A 32 19.02 -2.90 15.64
CA GLU A 32 18.32 -2.13 14.60
C GLU A 32 18.09 -2.96 13.33
N GLU A 33 19.06 -3.79 12.94
CA GLU A 33 18.93 -4.70 11.79
C GLU A 33 17.89 -5.79 12.06
N ILE A 34 17.93 -6.41 13.24
CA ILE A 34 16.94 -7.42 13.65
C ILE A 34 15.52 -6.82 13.69
N GLN A 35 15.39 -5.59 14.20
CA GLN A 35 14.11 -4.90 14.24
C GLN A 35 13.58 -4.57 12.83
N ALA A 36 14.45 -4.16 11.91
CA ALA A 36 14.08 -3.87 10.53
C ALA A 36 13.61 -5.15 9.79
N ASP A 37 14.31 -6.26 9.94
CA ASP A 37 13.92 -7.56 9.38
C ASP A 37 12.56 -8.00 9.92
N TYR A 38 12.36 -7.92 11.23
CA TYR A 38 11.08 -8.26 11.86
C TYR A 38 9.92 -7.39 11.35
N LEU A 39 10.12 -6.08 11.21
CA LEU A 39 9.10 -5.18 10.70
C LEU A 39 8.76 -5.46 9.24
N PHE A 40 9.76 -5.79 8.42
CA PHE A 40 9.56 -6.21 7.04
C PHE A 40 8.69 -7.48 6.96
N GLU A 41 9.02 -8.50 7.76
CA GLU A 41 8.23 -9.74 7.83
C GLU A 41 6.81 -9.50 8.34
N LEU A 42 6.63 -8.65 9.35
CA LEU A 42 5.32 -8.32 9.91
C LEU A 42 4.40 -7.62 8.89
N ILE A 43 4.94 -6.70 8.08
CA ILE A 43 4.19 -6.07 7.00
C ILE A 43 3.74 -7.13 5.98
N GLY A 44 4.66 -8.00 5.55
CA GLY A 44 4.34 -9.09 4.62
C GLY A 44 3.24 -10.01 5.16
N LEU A 45 3.37 -10.47 6.40
CA LEU A 45 2.38 -11.33 7.05
C LEU A 45 1.00 -10.66 7.11
N ASN A 46 0.93 -9.37 7.42
CA ASN A 46 -0.32 -8.66 7.48
C ASN A 46 -0.96 -8.45 6.09
N VAL A 47 -0.16 -8.22 5.05
CA VAL A 47 -0.67 -8.18 3.67
C VAL A 47 -1.29 -9.53 3.29
N ASP A 48 -0.66 -10.63 3.68
CA ASP A 48 -1.17 -11.98 3.42
C ASP A 48 -2.46 -12.25 4.18
N ASN A 49 -2.54 -11.78 5.42
CA ASN A 49 -3.72 -11.92 6.26
C ASN A 49 -4.95 -11.14 5.76
N LEU A 50 -4.78 -10.19 4.84
CA LEU A 50 -5.91 -9.45 4.26
C LEU A 50 -6.89 -10.33 3.49
N ASP A 51 -6.43 -11.46 2.92
CA ASP A 51 -7.28 -12.35 2.12
C ASP A 51 -8.09 -13.34 2.98
N PHE A 52 -7.89 -13.35 4.29
CA PHE A 52 -8.62 -14.19 5.22
C PHE A 52 -9.73 -13.39 5.91
N ALA A 53 -10.98 -13.82 5.74
CA ALA A 53 -12.15 -13.08 6.22
C ALA A 53 -12.14 -12.79 7.73
N SER A 54 -11.61 -13.71 8.54
CA SER A 54 -11.53 -13.58 10.00
C SER A 54 -10.51 -12.56 10.49
N THR A 55 -9.48 -12.27 9.71
CA THR A 55 -8.35 -11.42 10.12
C THR A 55 -8.19 -10.16 9.26
N SER A 56 -8.89 -10.07 8.12
CA SER A 56 -8.70 -9.00 7.13
C SER A 56 -8.81 -7.58 7.70
N SER A 57 -9.80 -7.32 8.56
CA SER A 57 -9.98 -5.98 9.14
C SER A 57 -8.90 -5.65 10.17
N THR A 58 -8.47 -6.62 10.96
CA THR A 58 -7.40 -6.46 11.95
C THR A 58 -6.06 -6.21 11.23
N ALA A 59 -5.75 -7.01 10.21
CA ALA A 59 -4.54 -6.87 9.42
C ALA A 59 -4.47 -5.50 8.71
N ALA A 60 -5.60 -5.01 8.17
CA ALA A 60 -5.66 -3.67 7.61
C ALA A 60 -5.39 -2.58 8.65
N GLY A 61 -5.95 -2.73 9.86
CA GLY A 61 -5.71 -1.82 10.97
C GLY A 61 -4.23 -1.78 11.38
N GLU A 62 -3.59 -2.95 11.50
CA GLU A 62 -2.17 -3.06 11.83
C GLU A 62 -1.28 -2.40 10.77
N LEU A 63 -1.54 -2.63 9.48
CA LEU A 63 -0.80 -1.99 8.38
C LEU A 63 -0.93 -0.46 8.41
N VAL A 64 -2.12 0.05 8.71
CA VAL A 64 -2.34 1.50 8.84
C VAL A 64 -1.62 2.07 10.07
N CYS A 65 -1.61 1.36 11.20
CA CYS A 65 -0.83 1.76 12.36
C CYS A 65 0.67 1.83 12.04
N LEU A 66 1.21 0.83 11.32
CA LEU A 66 2.61 0.83 10.91
C LEU A 66 2.94 2.02 9.99
N LEU A 67 2.06 2.34 9.03
CA LEU A 67 2.19 3.54 8.18
C LEU A 67 2.19 4.84 9.01
N GLN A 68 1.30 4.93 10.01
CA GLN A 68 1.22 6.07 10.93
C GLN A 68 2.48 6.26 11.77
N GLU A 69 3.16 5.17 12.09
CA GLU A 69 4.44 5.17 12.81
C GLU A 69 5.64 5.50 11.92
N GLY A 70 5.41 5.68 10.61
CA GLY A 70 6.41 6.09 9.64
C GLY A 70 7.08 4.92 8.91
N TYR A 71 6.64 3.68 9.14
CA TYR A 71 7.08 2.53 8.37
C TYR A 71 6.49 2.59 6.96
N ARG A 72 7.23 2.06 5.99
CA ARG A 72 6.82 2.05 4.59
C ARG A 72 6.54 0.63 4.16
N ILE A 73 5.48 0.46 3.37
CA ILE A 73 5.21 -0.79 2.68
C ILE A 73 6.14 -0.82 1.47
N ASP A 74 6.92 -1.90 1.36
CA ASP A 74 7.84 -2.10 0.23
C ASP A 74 7.08 -2.35 -1.07
N SER A 75 7.81 -2.24 -2.18
CA SER A 75 7.22 -2.37 -3.52
C SER A 75 6.59 -3.74 -3.79
N GLY A 76 7.11 -4.84 -3.22
CA GLY A 76 6.55 -6.17 -3.41
C GLY A 76 5.18 -6.29 -2.74
N ASN A 77 5.09 -5.83 -1.50
CA ASN A 77 3.84 -5.81 -0.74
C ASN A 77 2.80 -4.83 -1.32
N LEU A 78 3.23 -3.68 -1.87
CA LEU A 78 2.34 -2.78 -2.61
C LEU A 78 1.75 -3.44 -3.87
N LEU A 79 2.53 -4.23 -4.62
CA LEU A 79 2.00 -5.00 -5.75
C LEU A 79 0.95 -6.01 -5.30
N LYS A 80 1.23 -6.75 -4.22
CA LYS A 80 0.30 -7.74 -3.67
C LYS A 80 -1.02 -7.10 -3.22
N LEU A 81 -0.96 -5.92 -2.58
CA LEU A 81 -2.14 -5.14 -2.23
C LEU A 81 -2.97 -4.75 -3.46
N ILE A 82 -2.34 -4.40 -4.58
CA ILE A 82 -3.05 -4.10 -5.84
C ILE A 82 -3.70 -5.37 -6.41
N GLU A 83 -3.05 -6.52 -6.30
CA GLU A 83 -3.63 -7.80 -6.72
C GLU A 83 -4.88 -8.17 -5.92
N LEU A 84 -4.86 -7.93 -4.60
CA LEU A 84 -5.98 -8.17 -3.70
C LEU A 84 -7.22 -7.32 -3.98
N LEU A 85 -7.16 -6.32 -4.87
CA LEU A 85 -8.35 -5.59 -5.32
C LEU A 85 -9.35 -6.49 -6.05
N ASP A 86 -8.92 -7.61 -6.63
CA ASP A 86 -9.82 -8.59 -7.23
C ASP A 86 -10.52 -9.48 -6.20
N SER A 87 -9.94 -9.64 -5.01
CA SER A 87 -10.51 -10.50 -3.95
C SER A 87 -11.90 -10.03 -3.55
N ALA A 88 -12.82 -10.97 -3.31
CA ALA A 88 -14.14 -10.65 -2.74
C ALA A 88 -14.04 -10.26 -1.27
N ILE A 89 -12.99 -10.70 -0.59
CA ILE A 89 -12.77 -10.52 0.85
C ILE A 89 -11.91 -9.28 1.09
N ALA A 90 -10.74 -9.22 0.46
CA ALA A 90 -9.72 -8.22 0.79
C ALA A 90 -9.93 -6.85 0.14
N ARG A 91 -10.69 -6.76 -0.95
CA ARG A 91 -10.71 -5.58 -1.84
C ARG A 91 -10.86 -4.24 -1.14
N LYS A 92 -11.82 -4.12 -0.21
CA LYS A 92 -12.06 -2.85 0.50
C LYS A 92 -10.90 -2.49 1.42
N ASN A 93 -10.38 -3.48 2.13
CA ASN A 93 -9.29 -3.31 3.08
C ASN A 93 -7.96 -3.04 2.36
N ALA A 94 -7.66 -3.78 1.30
CA ALA A 94 -6.50 -3.54 0.45
C ALA A 94 -6.53 -2.13 -0.17
N ALA A 95 -7.69 -1.69 -0.68
CA ALA A 95 -7.85 -0.33 -1.20
C ALA A 95 -7.62 0.73 -0.12
N HIS A 96 -8.15 0.51 1.08
CA HIS A 96 -7.94 1.40 2.22
C HIS A 96 -6.45 1.53 2.58
N VAL A 97 -5.75 0.40 2.72
CA VAL A 97 -4.30 0.38 3.01
C VAL A 97 -3.52 1.09 1.90
N LEU A 98 -3.83 0.86 0.62
CA LEU A 98 -3.17 1.54 -0.49
C LEU A 98 -3.35 3.06 -0.48
N MET A 99 -4.55 3.55 -0.18
CA MET A 99 -4.79 5.00 -0.05
C MET A 99 -4.01 5.60 1.12
N GLN A 100 -3.97 4.91 2.26
CA GLN A 100 -3.13 5.34 3.39
C GLN A 100 -1.64 5.31 3.04
N ALA A 101 -1.16 4.28 2.33
CA ALA A 101 0.24 4.21 1.90
C ALA A 101 0.62 5.42 1.02
N ILE A 102 -0.29 5.88 0.16
CA ILE A 102 -0.13 7.11 -0.64
C ILE A 102 -0.03 8.35 0.27
N ASP A 103 -0.93 8.48 1.24
CA ASP A 103 -0.95 9.61 2.18
C ASP A 103 0.36 9.69 2.99
N TYR A 104 0.88 8.54 3.41
CA TYR A 104 2.16 8.40 4.11
C TYR A 104 3.38 8.33 3.17
N ARG A 105 3.22 8.70 1.90
CA ARG A 105 4.31 8.87 0.91
C ARG A 105 5.12 7.60 0.65
N CYS A 106 4.48 6.43 0.68
CA CYS A 106 5.07 5.21 0.13
C CYS A 106 5.31 5.40 -1.38
N GLU A 107 6.42 4.87 -1.88
CA GLU A 107 6.86 5.10 -3.25
C GLU A 107 6.09 4.22 -4.24
N LEU A 108 5.24 4.84 -5.06
CA LEU A 108 4.57 4.16 -6.16
C LEU A 108 5.44 4.20 -7.42
N THR A 109 6.09 3.08 -7.72
CA THR A 109 6.77 2.86 -9.00
C THR A 109 5.80 2.86 -10.20
N PRO A 110 6.31 3.07 -11.44
CA PRO A 110 5.51 2.95 -12.66
C PRO A 110 4.81 1.60 -12.82
N GLN A 111 5.38 0.52 -12.29
CA GLN A 111 4.79 -0.82 -12.35
C GLN A 111 3.49 -0.91 -11.55
N HIS A 112 3.43 -0.30 -10.37
CA HIS A 112 2.20 -0.22 -9.57
C HIS A 112 1.10 0.50 -10.35
N MET A 113 1.44 1.61 -11.02
CA MET A 113 0.47 2.38 -11.81
C MET A 113 -0.05 1.58 -13.01
N VAL A 114 0.82 0.86 -13.72
CA VAL A 114 0.39 -0.03 -14.81
C VAL A 114 -0.54 -1.13 -14.28
N MET A 115 -0.23 -1.71 -13.12
CA MET A 115 -1.07 -2.73 -12.53
C MET A 115 -2.45 -2.17 -12.11
N LEU A 116 -2.49 -0.99 -11.49
CA LEU A 116 -3.74 -0.31 -11.15
C LEU A 116 -4.60 -0.03 -12.39
N ILE A 117 -4.00 0.38 -13.51
CA ILE A 117 -4.73 0.55 -14.77
C ILE A 117 -5.33 -0.78 -15.22
N LYS A 118 -4.58 -1.88 -15.18
CA LYS A 118 -5.12 -3.21 -15.56
C LYS A 118 -6.33 -3.59 -14.70
N LYS A 119 -6.33 -3.23 -13.41
CA LYS A 119 -7.47 -3.46 -12.52
C LYS A 119 -8.71 -2.63 -12.89
N LEU A 120 -8.60 -1.60 -13.73
CA LEU A 120 -9.75 -0.87 -14.24
C LEU A 120 -10.62 -1.71 -15.17
N ASP A 121 -10.04 -2.68 -15.89
CA ASP A 121 -10.76 -3.59 -16.78
C ASP A 121 -11.46 -4.74 -16.02
N HIS A 122 -11.21 -4.87 -14.72
CA HIS A 122 -11.76 -5.93 -13.88
C HIS A 122 -13.02 -5.45 -13.15
N ALA A 123 -14.20 -6.00 -13.51
CA ALA A 123 -15.49 -5.56 -12.97
C ALA A 123 -15.56 -5.53 -11.43
N SER A 124 -14.84 -6.41 -10.75
CA SER A 124 -14.68 -6.46 -9.29
C SER A 124 -13.91 -5.27 -8.73
N ALA A 125 -12.83 -4.86 -9.39
CA ALA A 125 -11.82 -3.94 -8.87
C ALA A 125 -11.92 -2.51 -9.45
N THR A 126 -12.63 -2.32 -10.56
CA THR A 126 -12.69 -1.05 -11.31
C THR A 126 -12.92 0.18 -10.43
N GLY A 127 -13.88 0.11 -9.51
CA GLY A 127 -14.20 1.22 -8.62
C GLY A 127 -13.04 1.60 -7.70
N GLN A 128 -12.46 0.62 -7.02
CA GLN A 128 -11.35 0.85 -6.08
C GLN A 128 -10.08 1.30 -6.81
N ALA A 129 -9.75 0.67 -7.94
CA ALA A 129 -8.59 1.06 -8.74
C ALA A 129 -8.71 2.52 -9.23
N LYS A 130 -9.90 2.93 -9.67
CA LYS A 130 -10.17 4.32 -10.06
C LYS A 130 -9.97 5.28 -8.88
N ASP A 131 -10.51 4.96 -7.72
CA ASP A 131 -10.42 5.81 -6.53
C ASP A 131 -8.96 5.96 -6.07
N ILE A 132 -8.18 4.88 -6.07
CA ILE A 132 -6.75 4.89 -5.74
C ILE A 132 -5.95 5.77 -6.72
N ILE A 133 -6.19 5.66 -8.03
CA ILE A 133 -5.48 6.47 -9.03
C ILE A 133 -5.83 7.95 -8.88
N LEU A 134 -7.10 8.28 -8.64
CA LEU A 134 -7.51 9.67 -8.39
C LEU A 134 -6.89 10.22 -7.10
N HIS A 135 -6.84 9.41 -6.04
CA HIS A 135 -6.21 9.76 -4.77
C HIS A 135 -4.70 10.01 -4.95
N ALA A 136 -4.00 9.16 -5.70
CA ALA A 136 -2.59 9.35 -6.03
C ALA A 136 -2.33 10.63 -6.83
N LEU A 137 -3.24 10.99 -7.75
CA LEU A 137 -3.19 12.26 -8.48
C LEU A 137 -3.38 13.46 -7.55
N ASP A 138 -4.37 13.42 -6.65
CA ASP A 138 -4.63 14.48 -5.69
C ASP A 138 -3.45 14.65 -4.71
N ALA A 139 -2.80 13.55 -4.32
CA ALA A 139 -1.61 13.56 -3.49
C ALA A 139 -0.34 14.05 -4.23
N GLY A 140 -0.41 14.28 -5.54
CA GLY A 140 0.70 14.75 -6.37
C GLY A 140 1.77 13.69 -6.64
N VAL A 141 1.41 12.40 -6.59
CA VAL A 141 2.35 11.30 -6.86
C VAL A 141 2.82 11.38 -8.32
N PRO A 142 4.14 11.36 -8.59
CA PRO A 142 4.66 11.32 -9.94
C PRO A 142 4.47 9.92 -10.52
N PHE A 143 3.84 9.79 -11.69
CA PHE A 143 3.63 8.50 -12.36
C PHE A 143 4.73 8.18 -13.39
N GLY A 144 5.74 9.04 -13.49
CA GLY A 144 6.92 8.84 -14.33
C GLY A 144 6.57 8.63 -15.81
N PRO A 145 7.20 7.68 -16.51
CA PRO A 145 7.04 7.51 -17.95
C PRO A 145 5.63 7.05 -18.37
N VAL A 146 4.86 6.42 -17.46
CA VAL A 146 3.53 5.88 -17.77
C VAL A 146 2.40 6.88 -17.49
N GLU A 147 2.74 8.06 -17.01
CA GLU A 147 1.80 9.07 -16.55
C GLU A 147 0.77 9.50 -17.59
N ARG A 148 1.20 9.72 -18.84
CA ARG A 148 0.29 10.08 -19.94
C ARG A 148 -0.70 8.95 -20.23
N TYR A 149 -0.23 7.71 -20.15
CA TYR A 149 -1.06 6.53 -20.34
C TYR A 149 -2.09 6.39 -19.21
N VAL A 150 -1.67 6.57 -17.95
CA VAL A 150 -2.57 6.61 -16.78
C VAL A 150 -3.66 7.67 -16.97
N LEU A 151 -3.27 8.90 -17.28
CA LEU A 151 -4.21 10.02 -17.42
C LEU A 151 -5.18 9.83 -18.60
N ALA A 152 -4.72 9.26 -19.72
CA ALA A 152 -5.57 8.97 -20.87
C ALA A 152 -6.62 7.91 -20.53
N GLN A 153 -6.24 6.82 -19.87
CA GLN A 153 -7.17 5.78 -19.42
C GLN A 153 -8.16 6.31 -18.38
N MET A 154 -7.70 7.12 -17.44
CA MET A 154 -8.60 7.73 -16.47
C MET A 154 -9.58 8.72 -17.12
N SER A 155 -9.17 9.43 -18.20
CA SER A 155 -10.05 10.35 -18.92
C SER A 155 -11.21 9.65 -19.63
N THR A 156 -11.02 8.42 -20.12
CA THR A 156 -12.11 7.65 -20.75
C THR A 156 -13.11 7.12 -19.72
N MET A 157 -12.67 6.94 -18.47
CA MET A 157 -13.47 6.39 -17.36
C MET A 157 -14.04 7.44 -16.41
N ALA A 158 -13.63 8.71 -16.56
CA ALA A 158 -14.09 9.80 -15.74
C ALA A 158 -15.52 10.21 -16.14
N THR A 159 -16.49 9.74 -15.37
CA THR A 159 -17.91 10.08 -15.54
C THR A 159 -18.32 11.33 -14.78
N ALA A 160 -17.66 11.63 -13.66
CA ALA A 160 -17.94 12.79 -12.84
C ALA A 160 -17.17 14.02 -13.34
N ARG A 161 -17.88 15.16 -13.51
CA ARG A 161 -17.33 16.40 -14.06
C ARG A 161 -16.08 16.90 -13.33
N ASN A 162 -16.06 16.74 -12.00
CA ASN A 162 -14.89 17.10 -11.18
C ASN A 162 -13.67 16.24 -11.51
N ASN A 163 -13.84 14.93 -11.68
CA ASN A 163 -12.75 13.99 -12.00
C ASN A 163 -12.21 14.25 -13.41
N VAL A 164 -13.09 14.53 -14.38
CA VAL A 164 -12.68 14.93 -15.74
C VAL A 164 -11.80 16.18 -15.67
N GLU A 165 -12.22 17.19 -14.91
CA GLU A 165 -11.48 18.44 -14.80
C GLU A 165 -10.14 18.27 -14.08
N LYS A 166 -10.09 17.43 -13.04
CA LYS A 166 -8.84 17.04 -12.36
C LYS A 166 -7.85 16.40 -13.34
N ILE A 167 -8.30 15.41 -14.10
CA ILE A 167 -7.46 14.69 -15.08
C ILE A 167 -7.01 15.64 -16.20
N ARG A 168 -7.92 16.48 -16.71
CA ARG A 168 -7.61 17.49 -17.73
C ARG A 168 -6.58 18.50 -17.23
N LYS A 169 -6.72 18.99 -16.00
CA LYS A 169 -5.77 19.91 -15.38
C LYS A 169 -4.39 19.26 -15.24
N ALA A 170 -4.33 18.00 -14.77
CA ALA A 170 -3.08 17.25 -14.68
C ALA A 170 -2.41 17.06 -16.06
N LEU A 171 -3.20 16.79 -17.11
CA LEU A 171 -2.71 16.72 -18.49
C LEU A 171 -2.13 18.06 -18.98
N HIS A 172 -2.84 19.17 -18.75
CA HIS A 172 -2.41 20.51 -19.21
C HIS A 172 -1.19 21.03 -18.45
N GLN A 173 -1.16 20.91 -17.12
CA GLN A 173 -0.01 21.36 -16.31
C GLN A 173 1.28 20.66 -16.73
N ARG A 174 1.20 19.38 -17.11
CA ARG A 174 2.36 18.59 -17.53
C ARG A 174 2.75 18.78 -18.99
N ALA A 175 1.80 19.20 -19.84
CA ALA A 175 2.13 19.65 -21.19
C ALA A 175 2.90 20.99 -21.17
N ALA A 176 2.62 21.87 -20.21
CA ALA A 176 3.28 23.17 -20.06
C ALA A 176 4.65 23.11 -19.36
N ALA A 177 4.98 22.03 -18.66
CA ALA A 177 6.28 21.82 -18.00
C ALA A 177 7.37 21.26 -18.93
N ARG A 178 7.17 21.29 -20.25
CA ARG A 178 8.10 20.87 -21.29
C ARG A 178 8.54 22.08 -22.11
#